data_AF-A0A1S1NET2-F1
#
_entry.id   AF-A0A1S1NET2-F1
#
_cell.length_a   1.000
_cell.length_b   1.000
_cell.length_c   1.000
_cell.angle_alpha   90.00
_cell.angle_beta   90.00
_cell.angle_gamma   90.00
#
_symmetry.space_group_name_H-M   'P 1'
#
loop_
_entity.id
_entity.type
_entity.pdbx_description
1 polymer ?
#
loop_
_entity_poly.entity_id
_entity_poly.type
_entity_poly.pdbx_seq_one_letter_code
_entity_poly.pdbx_strand_id
1 'polypeptide(L)'
;MCRSKDRGGRRCPCCRGDRRRAYQRLRYALQKAEQNHLDPTPPDNPDDPSTDSPPSTQTGPDLEQRRLDTAHTLDTALAAYRANPRGATPQVIDAYAGAVIAHGAALRDLALHQAEQNLQHHGLDDTAAAARAAAIAQNIKRLDDEIAATRARAATGVTDADSAAATVDELARTKAQLVHDAFRESQQMNQQRAEIVRDAYYRVLADERSFGTAETIPINAAKMSRADRAMFTAAIASYPDEMVKHANELGDMLAKRSKAARAHYNAAKPQKRRRTRTEVLDLSEALDHGRLTPLRSYFVDSPEAMASGNGTTTDLLASKYATIPRTPDNERRLAELITDFNDGRTTTQARMEFATKQGANGPEEVIYVRGTRTRTTMVTVGVAAEITYSDAPSMIHELAHRMEDRNPEISFVTKHFLHQRTAGQPKERYYKNEWTTPDGFADRYMGKDYPNTHHTELLSCGMEAITHGRFGGLRGQASIDLNNPDGKSAIETIIPLRADPEHLALVLGILAAANKP
;
A
#
# COMPACT_ATOMS: atom_id res chain seq x y z
N MET A 1 13.90 14.98 32.91
CA MET A 1 15.33 15.08 32.54
C MET A 1 15.80 13.75 31.94
N CYS A 2 16.33 13.74 30.72
CA CYS A 2 16.85 12.53 30.08
C CYS A 2 18.26 12.22 30.61
N ARG A 3 18.49 10.99 31.11
CA ARG A 3 19.83 10.54 31.54
C ARG A 3 20.62 9.99 30.35
N SER A 4 21.96 10.11 30.39
CA SER A 4 22.85 9.49 29.40
C SER A 4 22.72 7.96 29.41
N LYS A 5 23.01 7.30 28.28
CA LYS A 5 22.86 5.84 28.10
C LYS A 5 23.71 5.04 29.08
N ASP A 6 24.89 5.57 29.33
CA ASP A 6 25.91 5.16 30.29
C ASP A 6 25.44 5.21 31.75
N ARG A 7 24.29 5.86 32.04
CA ARG A 7 23.62 5.85 33.34
C ARG A 7 22.25 5.15 33.34
N GLY A 8 22.01 4.24 32.40
CA GLY A 8 20.78 3.45 32.32
C GLY A 8 19.55 4.22 31.82
N GLY A 9 19.73 5.37 31.16
CA GLY A 9 18.63 6.15 30.59
C GLY A 9 17.97 5.43 29.40
N ARG A 10 16.63 5.33 29.40
CA ARG A 10 15.88 4.90 28.21
C ARG A 10 16.13 5.88 27.06
N ARG A 11 16.22 5.38 25.82
CA ARG A 11 16.35 6.24 24.62
C ARG A 11 15.20 7.25 24.62
N CYS A 12 15.54 8.55 24.56
CA CYS A 12 14.54 9.61 24.50
C CYS A 12 13.53 9.32 23.36
N PRO A 13 12.21 9.46 23.59
CA PRO A 13 11.21 9.42 22.52
C PRO A 13 11.53 10.39 21.37
N CYS A 14 12.24 11.47 21.68
CA CYS A 14 12.75 12.47 20.73
C CYS A 14 13.85 11.95 19.78
N CYS A 15 14.48 10.81 20.07
CA CYS A 15 15.51 10.18 19.22
C CYS A 15 14.95 9.07 18.30
N ARG A 16 13.62 9.01 18.08
CA ARG A 16 13.06 8.13 17.05
C ARG A 16 13.54 8.59 15.67
N GLY A 17 14.11 7.67 14.90
CA GLY A 17 14.70 7.94 13.58
C GLY A 17 13.73 8.58 12.59
N ASP A 18 12.42 8.49 12.82
CA ASP A 18 11.40 8.99 11.91
C ASP A 18 11.29 10.52 11.94
N ARG A 19 11.40 11.17 13.12
CA ARG A 19 11.48 12.65 13.20
C ARG A 19 12.76 13.19 12.58
N ARG A 20 13.90 12.51 12.81
CA ARG A 20 15.18 12.90 12.19
C ARG A 20 15.15 12.73 10.67
N ARG A 21 14.51 11.67 10.16
CA ARG A 21 14.31 11.45 8.72
C ARG A 21 13.35 12.46 8.11
N ALA A 22 12.25 12.80 8.79
CA ALA A 22 11.34 13.85 8.34
C ALA A 22 12.04 15.22 8.27
N TYR A 23 12.80 15.58 9.32
CA TYR A 23 13.59 16.81 9.35
C TYR A 23 14.69 16.83 8.28
N GLN A 24 15.38 15.71 8.04
CA GLN A 24 16.36 15.58 6.96
C GLN A 24 15.72 15.68 5.57
N ARG A 25 14.52 15.13 5.36
CA ARG A 25 13.75 15.29 4.12
C ARG A 25 13.36 16.75 3.90
N LEU A 26 12.86 17.43 4.94
CA LEU A 26 12.52 18.85 4.87
C LEU A 26 13.75 19.70 4.56
N ARG A 27 14.86 19.47 5.26
CA ARG A 27 16.11 20.21 5.02
C ARG A 27 16.69 19.94 3.62
N TYR A 28 16.61 18.71 3.14
CA TYR A 28 17.02 18.37 1.78
C TYR A 28 16.10 19.01 0.73
N ALA A 29 14.78 19.05 0.97
CA ALA A 29 13.83 19.74 0.10
C ALA A 29 14.08 21.25 0.06
N LEU A 30 14.34 21.88 1.21
CA LEU A 30 14.72 23.29 1.30
C LEU A 30 16.04 23.58 0.59
N GLN A 31 17.09 22.77 0.81
CA GLN A 31 18.36 22.92 0.09
C GLN A 31 18.23 22.72 -1.41
N LYS A 32 17.39 21.77 -1.84
CA LYS A 32 17.12 21.54 -3.27
C LYS A 32 16.33 22.69 -3.89
N ALA A 33 15.38 23.27 -3.15
CA ALA A 33 14.66 24.47 -3.56
C ALA A 33 15.59 25.68 -3.64
N GLU A 34 16.47 25.88 -2.67
CA GLU A 34 17.52 26.93 -2.70
C GLU A 34 18.48 26.72 -3.87
N GLN A 35 18.89 25.48 -4.16
CA GLN A 35 19.75 25.17 -5.31
C GLN A 35 19.04 25.40 -6.65
N ASN A 36 17.74 25.11 -6.73
CA ASN A 36 16.93 25.39 -7.91
C ASN A 36 16.62 26.90 -8.07
N HIS A 37 16.75 27.70 -7.01
CA HIS A 37 16.61 29.17 -7.06
C HIS A 37 17.90 29.90 -7.49
N LEU A 38 19.03 29.21 -7.62
CA LEU A 38 20.32 29.80 -8.02
C LEU A 38 20.55 29.83 -9.54
N ASP A 39 19.62 29.31 -10.34
CA ASP A 39 19.53 29.59 -11.78
C ASP A 39 18.14 30.16 -12.11
N PRO A 40 17.96 31.49 -12.06
CA PRO A 40 16.77 32.12 -12.61
C PRO A 40 16.93 32.15 -14.13
N THR A 41 16.78 31.00 -14.78
CA THR A 41 16.27 31.04 -16.14
C THR A 41 14.76 31.08 -15.96
N PRO A 42 14.09 32.24 -16.13
CA PRO A 42 12.64 32.26 -16.11
C PRO A 42 12.17 31.28 -17.19
N PRO A 43 11.28 30.33 -16.89
CA PRO A 43 10.54 29.67 -17.95
C PRO A 43 9.53 30.70 -18.48
N ASP A 44 10.02 31.69 -19.21
CA ASP A 44 9.23 32.35 -20.25
C ASP A 44 9.08 31.33 -21.37
N ASN A 45 8.23 30.34 -21.14
CA ASN A 45 7.59 29.62 -22.23
C ASN A 45 6.20 30.24 -22.36
N PRO A 46 6.03 31.29 -23.18
CA PRO A 46 4.73 31.94 -23.42
C PRO A 46 3.70 31.02 -24.09
N ASP A 47 4.07 29.76 -24.37
CA ASP A 47 3.24 28.72 -24.96
C ASP A 47 2.89 27.58 -23.97
N ASP A 48 3.03 27.76 -22.64
CA ASP A 48 2.36 26.85 -21.70
C ASP A 48 0.89 27.30 -21.60
N PRO A 49 -0.09 26.59 -22.19
CA PRO A 49 -1.49 26.90 -22.01
C PRO A 49 -1.86 26.53 -20.57
N SER A 50 -1.49 27.39 -19.61
CA SER A 50 -2.06 27.37 -18.28
C SER A 50 -3.56 27.52 -18.47
N THR A 51 -4.24 26.40 -18.26
CA THR A 51 -5.66 26.17 -18.38
C THR A 51 -6.45 26.96 -17.35
N ASP A 52 -6.36 28.28 -17.38
CA ASP A 52 -7.41 29.17 -16.89
C ASP A 52 -8.48 29.26 -17.98
N SER A 53 -9.00 28.10 -18.40
CA SER A 53 -10.30 28.08 -19.03
C SER A 53 -11.26 28.71 -18.03
N PRO A 54 -12.02 29.76 -18.40
CA PRO A 54 -12.98 30.37 -17.50
C PRO A 54 -13.88 29.27 -16.93
N PRO A 55 -14.30 29.37 -15.65
CA PRO A 55 -15.13 28.36 -15.03
C PRO A 55 -16.29 28.05 -15.97
N SER A 56 -16.32 26.79 -16.43
CA SER A 56 -17.34 26.29 -17.33
C SER A 56 -18.69 26.71 -16.77
N THR A 57 -19.43 27.55 -17.49
CA THR A 57 -20.78 27.98 -17.11
C THR A 57 -21.81 26.85 -17.29
N GLN A 58 -21.36 25.62 -17.49
CA GLN A 58 -22.21 24.45 -17.63
C GLN A 58 -22.96 24.21 -16.32
N THR A 59 -24.26 24.08 -16.43
CA THR A 59 -25.12 23.74 -15.32
C THR A 59 -25.05 22.24 -15.05
N GLY A 60 -25.47 21.80 -13.85
CA GLY A 60 -25.56 20.37 -13.52
C GLY A 60 -26.29 19.53 -14.59
N PRO A 61 -27.44 19.99 -15.13
CA PRO A 61 -28.13 19.33 -16.25
C PRO A 61 -27.29 19.19 -17.53
N ASP A 62 -26.49 20.20 -17.89
CA ASP A 62 -25.65 20.15 -19.10
C ASP A 62 -24.52 19.11 -18.96
N LEU A 63 -23.93 19.03 -17.76
CA LEU A 63 -22.91 18.03 -17.42
C LEU A 63 -23.48 16.60 -17.47
N GLU A 64 -24.70 16.43 -16.97
CA GLU A 64 -25.40 15.15 -16.99
C GLU A 64 -25.73 14.69 -18.42
N GLN A 65 -26.21 15.59 -19.28
CA GLN A 65 -26.45 15.25 -20.68
C GLN A 65 -25.14 14.83 -21.39
N ARG A 66 -24.05 15.56 -21.15
CA ARG A 66 -22.72 15.22 -21.69
C ARG A 66 -22.23 13.85 -21.19
N ARG A 67 -22.51 13.49 -19.94
CA ARG A 67 -22.23 12.14 -19.41
C ARG A 67 -22.94 11.07 -20.24
N LEU A 68 -24.24 11.22 -20.48
CA LEU A 68 -25.04 10.28 -21.27
C LEU A 68 -24.53 10.14 -22.71
N ASP A 69 -24.23 11.27 -23.38
CA ASP A 69 -23.75 11.27 -24.76
C ASP A 69 -22.39 10.56 -24.91
N THR A 70 -21.48 10.83 -23.97
CA THR A 70 -20.16 10.20 -23.96
C THR A 70 -20.21 8.74 -23.55
N ALA A 71 -21.14 8.33 -22.67
CA ALA A 71 -21.36 6.93 -22.31
C ALA A 71 -21.78 6.10 -23.53
N HIS A 72 -22.71 6.61 -24.35
CA HIS A 72 -23.13 5.94 -25.58
C HIS A 72 -21.97 5.78 -26.59
N THR A 73 -21.13 6.82 -26.71
CA THR A 73 -19.94 6.80 -27.57
C THR A 73 -18.93 5.75 -27.08
N LEU A 74 -18.71 5.68 -25.77
CA LEU A 74 -17.85 4.70 -25.13
C LEU A 74 -18.33 3.26 -25.38
N ASP A 75 -19.63 2.99 -25.17
CA ASP A 75 -20.19 1.66 -25.39
C ASP A 75 -20.03 1.21 -26.86
N THR A 76 -20.20 2.13 -27.81
CA THR A 76 -19.98 1.87 -29.24
C THR A 76 -18.51 1.55 -29.54
N ALA A 77 -17.57 2.34 -28.99
CA ALA A 77 -16.15 2.14 -29.20
C ALA A 77 -15.64 0.84 -28.54
N LEU A 78 -16.14 0.52 -27.35
CA LEU A 78 -15.83 -0.72 -26.62
C LEU A 78 -16.33 -1.96 -27.39
N ALA A 79 -17.55 -1.91 -27.93
CA ALA A 79 -18.08 -2.99 -28.77
C ALA A 79 -17.22 -3.22 -30.02
N ALA A 80 -16.81 -2.14 -30.69
CA ALA A 80 -15.93 -2.22 -31.85
C ALA A 80 -14.55 -2.82 -31.50
N TYR A 81 -13.97 -2.42 -30.36
CA TYR A 81 -12.72 -2.98 -29.85
C TYR A 81 -12.84 -4.48 -29.52
N ARG A 82 -13.93 -4.89 -28.87
CA ARG A 82 -14.18 -6.30 -28.50
C ARG A 82 -14.47 -7.23 -29.67
N ALA A 83 -14.92 -6.70 -30.81
CA ALA A 83 -15.17 -7.50 -32.00
C ALA A 83 -13.89 -8.19 -32.52
N ASN A 84 -12.71 -7.60 -32.30
CA ASN A 84 -11.43 -8.23 -32.64
C ASN A 84 -10.27 -7.71 -31.76
N PRO A 85 -10.14 -8.12 -30.49
CA PRO A 85 -9.17 -7.53 -29.57
C PRO A 85 -7.71 -7.75 -29.99
N ARG A 86 -7.43 -8.92 -30.61
CA ARG A 86 -6.06 -9.28 -31.03
C ARG A 86 -5.67 -8.71 -32.39
N GLY A 87 -6.64 -8.25 -33.17
CA GLY A 87 -6.45 -7.66 -34.49
C GLY A 87 -7.07 -6.28 -34.62
N ALA A 88 -7.32 -5.60 -33.50
CA ALA A 88 -7.86 -4.25 -33.49
C ALA A 88 -6.90 -3.34 -34.26
N THR A 89 -7.42 -2.61 -35.24
CA THR A 89 -6.62 -1.65 -35.98
C THR A 89 -6.23 -0.48 -35.06
N PRO A 90 -5.13 0.24 -35.35
CA PRO A 90 -4.78 1.44 -34.59
C PRO A 90 -5.96 2.41 -34.44
N GLN A 91 -6.77 2.58 -35.49
CA GLN A 91 -7.95 3.45 -35.46
C GLN A 91 -9.01 3.00 -34.43
N VAL A 92 -9.22 1.69 -34.27
CA VAL A 92 -10.16 1.15 -33.27
C VAL A 92 -9.61 1.35 -31.85
N ILE A 93 -8.30 1.16 -31.67
CA ILE A 93 -7.62 1.40 -30.39
C ILE A 93 -7.70 2.88 -30.02
N ASP A 94 -7.37 3.78 -30.96
CA ASP A 94 -7.42 5.23 -30.78
C ASP A 94 -8.85 5.70 -30.47
N ALA A 95 -9.85 5.16 -31.17
CA ALA A 95 -11.26 5.46 -30.92
C ALA A 95 -11.71 5.00 -29.53
N TYR A 96 -11.30 3.80 -29.10
CA TYR A 96 -11.60 3.32 -27.76
C TYR A 96 -10.91 4.14 -26.68
N ALA A 97 -9.60 4.39 -26.79
CA ALA A 97 -8.86 5.20 -25.82
C ALA A 97 -9.40 6.63 -25.74
N GLY A 98 -9.70 7.25 -26.89
CA GLY A 98 -10.31 8.57 -26.96
C GLY A 98 -11.70 8.60 -26.31
N ALA A 99 -12.54 7.59 -26.53
CA ALA A 99 -13.85 7.52 -25.90
C ALA A 99 -13.77 7.31 -24.38
N VAL A 100 -12.80 6.53 -23.89
CA VAL A 100 -12.53 6.35 -22.46
C VAL A 100 -12.16 7.68 -21.81
N ILE A 101 -11.22 8.43 -22.41
CA ILE A 101 -10.78 9.73 -21.87
C ILE A 101 -11.93 10.75 -21.94
N ALA A 102 -12.67 10.80 -23.04
CA ALA A 102 -13.78 11.75 -23.22
C ALA A 102 -14.91 11.52 -22.22
N HIS A 103 -15.31 10.26 -22.01
CA HIS A 103 -16.31 9.92 -21.01
C HIS A 103 -15.80 10.16 -19.59
N GLY A 104 -14.55 9.76 -19.30
CA GLY A 104 -13.91 10.06 -18.04
C GLY A 104 -13.79 11.56 -17.72
N ALA A 105 -13.61 12.41 -18.73
CA ALA A 105 -13.65 13.86 -18.58
C ALA A 105 -15.04 14.38 -18.23
N ALA A 106 -16.10 13.81 -18.82
CA ALA A 106 -17.48 14.14 -18.45
C ALA A 106 -17.78 13.75 -17.00
N LEU A 107 -17.37 12.54 -16.56
CA LEU A 107 -17.52 12.09 -15.18
C LEU A 107 -16.72 12.96 -14.21
N ARG A 108 -15.48 13.32 -14.57
CA ARG A 108 -14.64 14.26 -13.80
C ARG A 108 -15.37 15.57 -13.59
N ASP A 109 -15.82 16.22 -14.66
CA ASP A 109 -16.42 17.55 -14.59
C ASP A 109 -17.69 17.54 -13.72
N LEU A 110 -18.53 16.50 -13.86
CA LEU A 110 -19.72 16.30 -13.02
C LEU A 110 -19.34 16.09 -11.54
N ALA A 111 -18.36 15.22 -11.25
CA ALA A 111 -17.93 14.94 -9.89
C ALA A 111 -17.25 16.15 -9.23
N LEU A 112 -16.47 16.93 -9.98
CA LEU A 112 -15.84 18.16 -9.49
C LEU A 112 -16.90 19.22 -9.14
N HIS A 113 -17.92 19.39 -9.98
CA HIS A 113 -19.05 20.27 -9.69
C HIS A 113 -19.74 19.88 -8.38
N GLN A 114 -20.04 18.59 -8.19
CA GLN A 114 -20.64 18.09 -6.94
C GLN A 114 -19.70 18.27 -5.73
N ALA A 115 -18.40 17.98 -5.90
CA ALA A 115 -17.41 18.13 -4.83
C ALA A 115 -17.27 19.58 -4.38
N GLU A 116 -17.24 20.54 -5.31
CA GLU A 116 -17.14 21.97 -5.01
C GLU A 116 -18.36 22.47 -4.25
N GLN A 117 -19.58 22.09 -4.66
CA GLN A 117 -20.80 22.41 -3.93
C GLN A 117 -20.78 21.86 -2.49
N ASN A 118 -20.35 20.61 -2.32
CA ASN A 118 -20.26 19.99 -0.99
C ASN A 118 -19.18 20.65 -0.13
N LEU A 119 -18.02 20.96 -0.70
CA LEU A 119 -16.94 21.67 0.00
C LEU A 119 -17.40 23.05 0.48
N GLN A 120 -18.08 23.81 -0.37
CA GLN A 120 -18.68 25.09 0.00
C GLN A 120 -19.72 24.93 1.11
N HIS A 121 -20.63 23.96 0.97
CA HIS A 121 -21.66 23.67 1.97
C HIS A 121 -21.07 23.35 3.36
N HIS A 122 -19.94 22.64 3.39
CA HIS A 122 -19.24 22.29 4.63
C HIS A 122 -18.25 23.36 5.12
N GLY A 123 -18.06 24.47 4.41
CA GLY A 123 -17.06 25.49 4.75
C GLY A 123 -15.62 24.97 4.65
N LEU A 124 -15.38 24.04 3.73
CA LEU A 124 -14.10 23.38 3.47
C LEU A 124 -13.49 23.74 2.11
N ASP A 125 -14.09 24.71 1.40
CA ASP A 125 -13.47 25.31 0.23
C ASP A 125 -12.23 26.16 0.62
N ASP A 126 -11.43 26.54 -0.38
CA ASP A 126 -10.17 27.26 -0.14
C ASP A 126 -10.41 28.67 0.44
N THR A 127 -11.54 29.30 0.16
CA THR A 127 -11.90 30.62 0.69
C THR A 127 -12.19 30.54 2.18
N ALA A 128 -12.99 29.57 2.60
CA ALA A 128 -13.32 29.31 3.99
C ALA A 128 -12.07 28.87 4.79
N ALA A 129 -11.22 28.03 4.21
CA ALA A 129 -9.95 27.62 4.81
C ALA A 129 -9.00 28.80 5.03
N ALA A 130 -8.83 29.67 4.03
CA ALA A 130 -8.00 30.86 4.13
C ALA A 130 -8.55 31.85 5.18
N ALA A 131 -9.87 32.07 5.21
CA ALA A 131 -10.50 32.92 6.21
C ALA A 131 -10.29 32.37 7.63
N ARG A 132 -10.39 31.05 7.81
CA ARG A 132 -10.16 30.39 9.09
C ARG A 132 -8.69 30.52 9.54
N ALA A 133 -7.75 30.31 8.63
CA ALA A 133 -6.33 30.46 8.89
C ALA A 133 -5.95 31.91 9.27
N ALA A 134 -6.50 32.90 8.55
CA ALA A 134 -6.30 34.30 8.86
C ALA A 134 -6.79 34.67 10.27
N ALA A 135 -7.95 34.15 10.69
CA ALA A 135 -8.47 34.37 12.04
C ALA A 135 -7.56 33.76 13.13
N ILE A 136 -7.00 32.56 12.90
CA ILE A 136 -6.04 31.94 13.81
C ILE A 136 -4.74 32.75 13.88
N ALA A 137 -4.22 33.19 12.73
CA ALA A 137 -3.03 34.03 12.66
C ALA A 137 -3.21 35.36 13.43
N GLN A 138 -4.38 36.00 13.32
CA GLN A 138 -4.71 37.20 14.09
C GLN A 138 -4.71 36.93 15.61
N ASN A 139 -5.26 35.80 16.05
CA ASN A 139 -5.26 35.42 17.47
C ASN A 139 -3.84 35.15 18.00
N ILE A 140 -3.00 34.48 17.20
CA ILE A 140 -1.59 34.27 17.55
C ILE A 140 -0.87 35.62 17.68
N LYS A 141 -1.06 36.52 16.72
CA LYS A 141 -0.47 37.86 16.74
C LYS A 141 -0.91 38.65 17.98
N ARG A 142 -2.20 38.62 18.33
CA ARG A 142 -2.72 39.25 19.55
C ARG A 142 -2.02 38.72 20.81
N LEU A 143 -1.85 37.41 20.93
CA LEU A 143 -1.15 36.80 22.07
C LEU A 143 0.34 37.22 22.13
N ASP A 144 1.01 37.32 20.97
CA ASP A 144 2.39 37.81 20.91
C ASP A 144 2.49 39.28 21.34
N ASP A 145 1.57 40.13 20.87
CA ASP A 145 1.49 41.54 21.25
C ASP A 145 1.22 41.68 22.77
N GLU A 146 0.35 40.86 23.36
CA GLU A 146 0.08 40.82 24.81
C GLU A 146 1.27 40.34 25.65
N ILE A 147 2.01 39.33 25.18
CA ILE A 147 3.25 38.87 25.81
C ILE A 147 4.30 39.98 25.79
N ALA A 148 4.48 40.63 24.64
CA ALA A 148 5.44 41.73 24.49
C ALA A 148 5.09 42.92 25.40
N ALA A 149 3.82 43.31 25.43
CA ALA A 149 3.34 44.39 26.31
C ALA A 149 3.51 44.06 27.80
N THR A 150 3.26 42.82 28.21
CA THR A 150 3.44 42.37 29.60
C THR A 150 4.91 42.40 30.01
N ARG A 151 5.81 41.94 29.14
CA ARG A 151 7.26 42.04 29.37
C ARG A 151 7.73 43.49 29.45
N ALA A 152 7.20 44.38 28.61
CA ALA A 152 7.54 45.80 28.65
C ALA A 152 7.10 46.47 29.96
N ARG A 153 5.88 46.19 30.44
CA ARG A 153 5.39 46.71 31.74
C ARG A 153 6.26 46.24 32.91
N ALA A 154 6.65 44.97 32.93
CA ALA A 154 7.55 44.42 33.94
C ALA A 154 8.92 45.12 33.93
N ALA A 155 9.49 45.37 32.75
CA ALA A 155 10.77 46.07 32.61
C ALA A 155 10.74 47.52 33.15
N THR A 156 9.57 48.18 33.09
CA THR A 156 9.37 49.53 33.63
C THR A 156 9.02 49.57 35.13
N GLY A 157 8.89 48.41 35.79
CA GLY A 157 8.49 48.32 37.20
C GLY A 157 7.00 48.61 37.46
N VAL A 158 6.18 48.73 36.39
CA VAL A 158 4.73 48.97 36.49
C VAL A 158 3.99 47.73 37.02
N THR A 159 4.56 46.55 36.85
CA THR A 159 4.01 45.27 37.33
C THR A 159 5.10 44.50 38.04
N ASP A 160 4.74 43.82 39.12
CA ASP A 160 5.63 42.89 39.81
C ASP A 160 6.19 41.82 38.85
N ALA A 161 7.48 41.54 38.96
CA ALA A 161 8.20 40.71 37.99
C ALA A 161 7.72 39.25 38.01
N ASP A 162 7.40 38.71 39.18
CA ASP A 162 6.91 37.33 39.33
C ASP A 162 5.49 37.21 38.77
N SER A 163 4.63 38.19 39.04
CA SER A 163 3.29 38.27 38.45
C SER A 163 3.32 38.38 36.91
N ALA A 164 4.22 39.20 36.37
CA ALA A 164 4.39 39.36 34.93
C ALA A 164 4.92 38.07 34.28
N ALA A 165 5.88 37.38 34.92
CA ALA A 165 6.39 36.09 34.46
C ALA A 165 5.28 35.04 34.41
N ALA A 166 4.47 34.92 35.46
CA ALA A 166 3.33 34.00 35.50
C ALA A 166 2.31 34.29 34.38
N THR A 167 2.04 35.57 34.10
CA THR A 167 1.14 35.99 33.02
C THR A 167 1.70 35.65 31.64
N VAL A 168 3.00 35.92 31.41
CA VAL A 168 3.67 35.57 30.15
C VAL A 168 3.66 34.05 29.93
N ASP A 169 3.91 33.27 30.97
CA ASP A 169 3.87 31.80 30.88
C ASP A 169 2.47 31.30 30.52
N GLU A 170 1.41 31.89 31.09
CA GLU A 170 0.03 31.53 30.76
C GLU A 170 -0.36 31.89 29.32
N LEU A 171 0.01 33.09 28.86
CA LEU A 171 -0.21 33.50 27.47
C LEU A 171 0.56 32.61 26.49
N ALA A 172 1.81 32.25 26.83
CA ALA A 172 2.62 31.33 26.03
C ALA A 172 2.00 29.92 25.97
N ARG A 173 1.46 29.41 27.09
CA ARG A 173 0.70 28.15 27.12
C ARG A 173 -0.53 28.23 26.24
N THR A 174 -1.29 29.31 26.32
CA THR A 174 -2.49 29.54 25.50
C THR A 174 -2.15 29.58 24.01
N LYS A 175 -1.09 30.29 23.63
CA LYS A 175 -0.59 30.32 22.24
C LYS A 175 -0.18 28.92 21.76
N ALA A 176 0.57 28.17 22.57
CA ALA A 176 1.00 26.82 22.22
C ALA A 176 -0.20 25.86 22.04
N GLN A 177 -1.23 26.01 22.88
CA GLN A 177 -2.47 25.25 22.76
C GLN A 177 -3.22 25.61 21.47
N LEU A 178 -3.34 26.90 21.13
CA LEU A 178 -3.99 27.35 19.89
C LEU A 178 -3.30 26.80 18.64
N VAL A 179 -1.96 26.81 18.59
CA VAL A 179 -1.19 26.21 17.48
C VAL A 179 -1.41 24.70 17.40
N HIS A 180 -1.45 24.02 18.55
CA HIS A 180 -1.73 22.59 18.59
C HIS A 180 -3.14 22.26 18.08
N ASP A 181 -4.13 23.07 18.46
CA ASP A 181 -5.52 22.91 18.03
C ASP A 181 -5.69 23.20 16.54
N ALA A 182 -5.08 24.27 16.03
CA ALA A 182 -5.04 24.59 14.60
C ALA A 182 -4.44 23.45 13.77
N PHE A 183 -3.37 22.81 14.26
CA PHE A 183 -2.80 21.63 13.60
C PHE A 183 -3.77 20.44 13.56
N ARG A 184 -4.47 20.14 14.67
CA ARG A 184 -5.46 19.05 14.71
C ARG A 184 -6.65 19.34 13.80
N GLU A 185 -7.15 20.58 13.82
CA GLU A 185 -8.23 21.05 12.96
C GLU A 185 -7.85 20.94 11.48
N SER A 186 -6.62 21.35 11.11
CA SER A 186 -6.09 21.18 9.74
C SER A 186 -6.13 19.72 9.28
N GLN A 187 -5.74 18.77 10.15
CA GLN A 187 -5.80 17.33 9.83
C GLN A 187 -7.23 16.84 9.61
N GLN A 188 -8.17 17.29 10.44
CA GLN A 188 -9.58 16.94 10.32
C GLN A 188 -10.21 17.52 9.04
N MET A 189 -9.96 18.79 8.75
CA MET A 189 -10.43 19.45 7.53
C MET A 189 -9.88 18.75 6.28
N ASN A 190 -8.58 18.42 6.25
CA ASN A 190 -7.98 17.71 5.11
C ASN A 190 -8.57 16.30 4.92
N GLN A 191 -8.81 15.57 6.01
CA GLN A 191 -9.47 14.27 5.94
C GLN A 191 -10.89 14.41 5.38
N GLN A 192 -11.68 15.35 5.89
CA GLN A 192 -13.04 15.60 5.41
C GLN A 192 -13.07 16.05 3.95
N ARG A 193 -12.13 16.91 3.52
CA ARG A 193 -11.99 17.30 2.10
C ARG A 193 -11.74 16.09 1.22
N ALA A 194 -10.82 15.21 1.62
CA ALA A 194 -10.53 13.99 0.87
C ALA A 194 -11.73 13.05 0.79
N GLU A 195 -12.49 12.91 1.89
CA GLU A 195 -13.72 12.11 1.93
C GLU A 195 -14.82 12.69 1.03
N ILE A 196 -15.10 13.99 1.09
CA ILE A 196 -16.10 14.66 0.23
C ILE A 196 -15.77 14.47 -1.25
N VAL A 197 -14.51 14.68 -1.62
CA VAL A 197 -14.06 14.57 -3.02
C VAL A 197 -14.14 13.12 -3.50
N ARG A 198 -13.67 12.17 -2.68
CA ARG A 198 -13.80 10.74 -2.99
C ARG A 198 -15.27 10.36 -3.17
N ASP A 199 -16.14 10.75 -2.23
CA ASP A 199 -17.55 10.37 -2.26
C ASP A 199 -18.27 10.97 -3.49
N ALA A 200 -17.88 12.16 -3.95
CA ALA A 200 -18.37 12.74 -5.20
C ALA A 200 -17.95 11.89 -6.42
N TYR A 201 -16.70 11.43 -6.50
CA TYR A 201 -16.27 10.52 -7.57
C TYR A 201 -17.04 9.21 -7.57
N TYR A 202 -17.17 8.55 -6.41
CA TYR A 202 -17.85 7.26 -6.33
C TYR A 202 -19.37 7.37 -6.51
N ARG A 203 -19.98 8.52 -6.19
CA ARG A 203 -21.39 8.76 -6.49
C ARG A 203 -21.63 8.77 -7.99
N VAL A 204 -20.83 9.53 -8.73
CA VAL A 204 -20.93 9.62 -10.20
C VAL A 204 -20.58 8.28 -10.86
N LEU A 205 -19.55 7.58 -10.36
CA LEU A 205 -19.20 6.24 -10.86
C LEU A 205 -20.27 5.19 -10.56
N ALA A 206 -21.02 5.31 -9.46
CA ALA A 206 -22.08 4.37 -9.12
C ALA A 206 -23.27 4.42 -10.11
N ASP A 207 -23.42 5.51 -10.85
CA ASP A 207 -24.40 5.61 -11.95
C ASP A 207 -23.94 4.83 -13.20
N GLU A 208 -22.65 4.53 -13.32
CA GLU A 208 -22.07 3.77 -14.42
C GLU A 208 -21.93 2.28 -14.11
N ARG A 209 -21.58 1.93 -12.86
CA ARG A 209 -21.13 0.58 -12.46
C ARG A 209 -21.48 0.27 -11.00
N SER A 210 -21.54 -1.03 -10.66
CA SER A 210 -21.66 -1.46 -9.28
C SER A 210 -20.29 -1.59 -8.60
N PHE A 211 -20.23 -1.25 -7.31
CA PHE A 211 -19.02 -1.30 -6.49
C PHE A 211 -19.30 -2.01 -5.16
N GLY A 212 -18.31 -2.74 -4.67
CA GLY A 212 -18.32 -3.30 -3.32
C GLY A 212 -19.22 -4.52 -3.11
N THR A 213 -19.81 -5.09 -4.17
CA THR A 213 -20.58 -6.34 -4.08
C THR A 213 -19.72 -7.57 -4.39
N ALA A 214 -18.68 -7.40 -5.22
CA ALA A 214 -17.73 -8.46 -5.51
C ALA A 214 -16.72 -8.62 -4.36
N GLU A 215 -16.54 -9.86 -3.92
CA GLU A 215 -15.59 -10.20 -2.87
C GLU A 215 -14.31 -10.83 -3.45
N THR A 216 -13.19 -10.52 -2.82
CA THR A 216 -11.91 -11.23 -3.03
C THR A 216 -11.37 -11.61 -1.66
N ILE A 217 -11.00 -12.88 -1.49
CA ILE A 217 -10.42 -13.38 -0.23
C ILE A 217 -9.01 -13.90 -0.52
N PRO A 218 -7.94 -13.24 -0.03
CA PRO A 218 -6.59 -13.75 -0.17
C PRO A 218 -6.44 -15.13 0.49
N ILE A 219 -5.65 -16.05 -0.09
CA ILE A 219 -5.44 -17.39 0.49
C ILE A 219 -4.94 -17.30 1.94
N ASN A 220 -4.18 -16.26 2.27
CA ASN A 220 -3.64 -16.04 3.59
C ASN A 220 -4.52 -15.15 4.50
N ALA A 221 -5.81 -14.95 4.19
CA ALA A 221 -6.73 -14.13 4.99
C ALA A 221 -6.81 -14.57 6.46
N ALA A 222 -6.74 -15.88 6.73
CA ALA A 222 -6.71 -16.41 8.09
C ALA A 222 -5.47 -15.95 8.90
N LYS A 223 -4.38 -15.60 8.22
CA LYS A 223 -3.13 -15.10 8.82
C LYS A 223 -3.04 -13.58 8.88
N MET A 224 -3.95 -12.87 8.21
CA MET A 224 -4.02 -11.41 8.24
C MET A 224 -4.64 -10.94 9.56
N SER A 225 -4.20 -9.77 10.04
CA SER A 225 -4.87 -9.13 11.19
C SER A 225 -6.29 -8.71 10.81
N ARG A 226 -7.18 -8.48 11.80
CA ARG A 226 -8.54 -7.98 11.52
C ARG A 226 -8.51 -6.64 10.77
N ALA A 227 -7.60 -5.74 11.15
CA ALA A 227 -7.43 -4.44 10.50
C ALA A 227 -6.93 -4.60 9.05
N ASP A 228 -6.04 -5.54 8.79
CA ASP A 228 -5.54 -5.84 7.44
C ASP A 228 -6.62 -6.38 6.53
N ARG A 229 -7.47 -7.27 7.05
CA ARG A 229 -8.62 -7.78 6.31
C ARG A 229 -9.62 -6.67 5.99
N ALA A 230 -9.95 -5.82 6.96
CA ALA A 230 -10.84 -4.69 6.74
C ALA A 230 -10.29 -3.69 5.70
N MET A 231 -8.98 -3.39 5.78
CA MET A 231 -8.29 -2.56 4.79
C MET A 231 -8.35 -3.18 3.39
N PHE A 232 -8.12 -4.50 3.29
CA PHE A 232 -8.22 -5.23 2.03
C PHE A 232 -9.62 -5.22 1.43
N THR A 233 -10.64 -5.50 2.24
CA THR A 233 -12.04 -5.43 1.79
C THR A 233 -12.41 -4.01 1.33
N ALA A 234 -12.04 -2.98 2.08
CA ALA A 234 -12.28 -1.59 1.69
C ALA A 234 -11.55 -1.21 0.39
N ALA A 235 -10.33 -1.71 0.20
CA ALA A 235 -9.55 -1.46 -1.01
C ALA A 235 -10.14 -2.17 -2.24
N ILE A 236 -10.65 -3.40 -2.09
CA ILE A 236 -11.35 -4.11 -3.17
C ILE A 236 -12.66 -3.40 -3.54
N ALA A 237 -13.40 -2.90 -2.56
CA ALA A 237 -14.65 -2.16 -2.79
C ALA A 237 -14.46 -0.82 -3.52
N SER A 238 -13.22 -0.37 -3.71
CA SER A 238 -12.87 0.80 -4.51
C SER A 238 -12.82 0.51 -6.02
N TYR A 239 -13.02 -0.74 -6.44
CA TYR A 239 -13.01 -1.14 -7.85
C TYR A 239 -14.40 -1.60 -8.30
N PRO A 240 -14.75 -1.42 -9.59
CA PRO A 240 -15.98 -1.98 -10.16
C PRO A 240 -16.05 -3.49 -9.97
N ASP A 241 -17.24 -4.01 -9.69
CA ASP A 241 -17.42 -5.42 -9.34
C ASP A 241 -16.98 -6.36 -10.46
N GLU A 242 -17.14 -5.98 -11.73
CA GLU A 242 -16.68 -6.79 -12.86
C GLU A 242 -15.15 -6.80 -12.99
N MET A 243 -14.47 -5.70 -12.64
CA MET A 243 -13.00 -5.68 -12.59
C MET A 243 -12.49 -6.62 -11.48
N VAL A 244 -13.15 -6.62 -10.32
CA VAL A 244 -12.83 -7.54 -9.21
C VAL A 244 -13.07 -8.99 -9.63
N LYS A 245 -14.19 -9.29 -10.30
CA LYS A 245 -14.50 -10.63 -10.84
C LYS A 245 -13.43 -11.08 -11.84
N HIS A 246 -13.08 -10.24 -12.82
CA HIS A 246 -12.00 -10.52 -13.78
C HIS A 246 -10.67 -10.78 -13.06
N ALA A 247 -10.32 -9.97 -12.06
CA ALA A 247 -9.11 -10.17 -11.27
C ALA A 247 -9.12 -11.46 -10.42
N ASN A 248 -10.28 -11.95 -10.01
CA ASN A 248 -10.43 -13.24 -9.33
C ASN A 248 -10.21 -14.42 -10.31
N GLU A 249 -10.62 -14.29 -11.58
CA GLU A 249 -10.41 -15.32 -12.62
C GLU A 249 -8.93 -15.55 -12.95
N LEU A 250 -8.05 -14.59 -12.66
CA LEU A 250 -6.60 -14.72 -12.79
C LEU A 250 -5.96 -15.67 -11.75
N GLY A 251 -6.77 -16.25 -10.85
CA GLY A 251 -6.38 -17.24 -9.86
C GLY A 251 -6.06 -16.66 -8.48
N ASP A 252 -5.58 -17.51 -7.59
CA ASP A 252 -5.36 -17.15 -6.19
C ASP A 252 -4.39 -15.98 -5.98
N MET A 253 -4.57 -15.26 -4.86
CA MET A 253 -3.69 -14.15 -4.46
C MET A 253 -3.31 -14.21 -2.98
N LEU A 254 -2.09 -13.78 -2.67
CA LEU A 254 -1.58 -13.52 -1.34
C LEU A 254 -1.52 -12.01 -1.07
N ALA A 255 -1.90 -11.59 0.14
CA ALA A 255 -1.77 -10.20 0.57
C ALA A 255 -0.86 -10.11 1.80
N LYS A 256 0.32 -9.50 1.66
CA LYS A 256 1.35 -9.45 2.71
C LYS A 256 1.62 -8.03 3.18
N ARG A 257 1.42 -7.76 4.47
CA ARG A 257 1.88 -6.50 5.07
C ARG A 257 3.40 -6.52 5.22
N SER A 258 4.08 -5.53 4.64
CA SER A 258 5.50 -5.29 4.79
C SER A 258 5.76 -4.03 5.61
N LYS A 259 6.68 -4.13 6.57
CA LYS A 259 7.20 -2.98 7.33
C LYS A 259 8.51 -2.43 6.76
N ALA A 260 9.20 -3.20 5.91
CA ALA A 260 10.59 -2.95 5.54
C ALA A 260 10.83 -3.00 4.01
N ALA A 261 10.14 -3.88 3.29
CA ALA A 261 10.16 -3.94 1.84
C ALA A 261 9.18 -2.94 1.22
N ARG A 262 9.51 -2.42 0.02
CA ARG A 262 8.62 -1.63 -0.83
C ARG A 262 7.37 -2.44 -1.17
N ALA A 263 6.22 -1.77 -1.18
CA ALA A 263 5.01 -2.33 -1.73
C ALA A 263 5.25 -2.72 -3.20
N HIS A 264 4.69 -3.86 -3.60
CA HIS A 264 4.79 -4.32 -4.99
C HIS A 264 3.77 -5.43 -5.26
N TYR A 265 3.36 -5.49 -6.52
CA TYR A 265 2.59 -6.57 -7.11
C TYR A 265 3.52 -7.55 -7.82
N ASN A 266 3.24 -8.84 -7.67
CA ASN A 266 3.75 -9.89 -8.54
C ASN A 266 2.58 -10.65 -9.15
N ALA A 267 2.63 -10.82 -10.47
CA ALA A 267 1.76 -11.76 -11.17
C ALA A 267 1.89 -13.18 -10.62
N ALA A 268 0.90 -14.01 -10.94
CA ALA A 268 0.78 -15.37 -10.45
C ALA A 268 2.05 -16.19 -10.71
N LYS A 269 2.70 -16.65 -9.65
CA LYS A 269 3.93 -17.45 -9.72
C LYS A 269 3.92 -18.63 -8.75
N PRO A 270 4.69 -19.71 -9.01
CA PRO A 270 4.84 -20.81 -8.08
C PRO A 270 5.28 -20.33 -6.70
N GLN A 271 4.43 -20.55 -5.71
CA GLN A 271 4.66 -20.18 -4.32
C GLN A 271 5.49 -21.25 -3.63
N LYS A 272 6.62 -20.85 -3.06
CA LYS A 272 7.52 -21.77 -2.36
C LYS A 272 7.29 -21.66 -0.86
N ARG A 273 7.00 -22.79 -0.21
CA ARG A 273 6.92 -22.89 1.25
C ARG A 273 8.14 -23.64 1.77
N ARG A 274 8.68 -23.12 2.87
CA ARG A 274 9.68 -23.84 3.66
C ARG A 274 9.03 -25.07 4.29
N ARG A 275 9.47 -26.26 3.90
CA ARG A 275 9.10 -27.54 4.50
C ARG A 275 10.29 -28.06 5.29
N THR A 276 10.12 -28.15 6.60
CA THR A 276 11.14 -28.68 7.51
C THR A 276 10.82 -30.14 7.76
N ARG A 277 11.77 -31.01 7.47
CA ARG A 277 11.71 -32.43 7.78
C ARG A 277 12.60 -32.74 8.96
N THR A 278 12.14 -33.59 9.86
CA THR A 278 12.93 -34.05 10.99
C THR A 278 13.57 -35.39 10.65
N GLU A 279 14.82 -35.55 11.06
CA GLU A 279 15.52 -36.81 10.99
C GLU A 279 14.86 -37.84 11.91
N VAL A 280 14.72 -39.06 11.42
CA VAL A 280 14.37 -40.26 12.19
C VAL A 280 15.35 -41.36 11.83
N LEU A 281 15.80 -42.10 12.83
CA LEU A 281 16.84 -43.11 12.69
C LEU A 281 16.22 -44.46 12.26
N ASP A 282 16.91 -45.19 11.39
CA ASP A 282 16.51 -46.55 11.01
C ASP A 282 16.75 -47.50 12.18
N LEU A 283 15.67 -48.01 12.76
CA LEU A 283 15.73 -48.81 13.98
C LEU A 283 15.94 -50.29 13.70
N SER A 284 15.46 -50.77 12.55
CA SER A 284 15.70 -52.15 12.12
C SER A 284 17.21 -52.37 11.99
N GLU A 285 17.88 -51.50 11.24
CA GLU A 285 19.32 -51.60 11.04
C GLU A 285 20.12 -51.33 12.32
N ALA A 286 19.67 -50.37 13.14
CA ALA A 286 20.37 -50.03 14.38
C ALA A 286 20.39 -51.20 15.37
N LEU A 287 19.28 -51.94 15.47
CA LEU A 287 19.22 -53.13 16.33
C LEU A 287 20.02 -54.30 15.75
N ASP A 288 20.04 -54.47 14.43
CA ASP A 288 20.81 -55.54 13.77
C ASP A 288 22.33 -55.33 13.93
N HIS A 289 22.80 -54.08 13.82
CA HIS A 289 24.22 -53.76 13.89
C HIS A 289 24.70 -53.25 15.26
N GLY A 290 23.80 -53.05 16.22
CA GLY A 290 24.14 -52.55 17.56
C GLY A 290 24.71 -51.13 17.55
N ARG A 291 24.26 -50.26 16.64
CA ARG A 291 24.68 -48.84 16.59
C ARG A 291 23.66 -47.97 15.86
N LEU A 292 23.38 -46.79 16.38
CA LEU A 292 22.63 -45.76 15.64
C LEU A 292 23.56 -45.08 14.64
N THR A 293 23.33 -45.29 13.33
CA THR A 293 24.13 -44.61 12.29
C THR A 293 23.32 -43.54 11.56
N PRO A 294 23.84 -42.30 11.41
CA PRO A 294 23.19 -41.27 10.60
C PRO A 294 23.25 -41.53 9.08
N LEU A 295 23.96 -42.57 8.65
CA LEU A 295 24.19 -42.90 7.25
C LEU A 295 22.92 -43.39 6.54
N ARG A 296 21.99 -43.97 7.31
CA ARG A 296 20.66 -44.37 6.85
C ARG A 296 19.60 -43.80 7.78
N SER A 297 19.50 -42.48 7.80
CA SER A 297 18.41 -41.77 8.47
C SER A 297 17.39 -41.29 7.46
N TYR A 298 16.12 -41.30 7.81
CA TYR A 298 15.05 -40.75 6.97
C TYR A 298 14.70 -39.33 7.43
N PHE A 299 14.32 -38.47 6.49
CA PHE A 299 13.82 -37.13 6.78
C PHE A 299 12.32 -37.10 6.51
N VAL A 300 11.54 -37.07 7.58
CA VAL A 300 10.08 -37.19 7.57
C VAL A 300 9.43 -35.86 7.92
N ASP A 301 8.20 -35.63 7.46
CA ASP A 301 7.48 -34.38 7.67
C ASP A 301 6.87 -34.28 9.07
N SER A 302 6.42 -35.41 9.60
CA SER A 302 6.01 -35.56 11.00
C SER A 302 6.44 -36.93 11.51
N PRO A 303 7.40 -37.00 12.47
CA PRO A 303 7.80 -38.26 13.08
C PRO A 303 6.62 -39.02 13.72
N GLU A 304 5.70 -38.32 14.36
CA GLU A 304 4.51 -38.91 14.97
C GLU A 304 3.53 -39.47 13.92
N ALA A 305 3.29 -38.74 12.83
CA ALA A 305 2.43 -39.22 11.75
C ALA A 305 3.07 -40.42 11.02
N MET A 306 4.40 -40.39 10.85
CA MET A 306 5.18 -41.52 10.33
C MET A 306 5.03 -42.76 11.23
N ALA A 307 5.15 -42.58 12.55
CA ALA A 307 5.07 -43.67 13.50
C ALA A 307 3.66 -44.27 13.60
N SER A 308 2.63 -43.43 13.62
CA SER A 308 1.22 -43.86 13.66
C SER A 308 0.67 -44.41 12.34
N GLY A 309 1.40 -44.24 11.23
CA GLY A 309 0.95 -44.68 9.90
C GLY A 309 -0.02 -43.72 9.20
N ASN A 310 -0.10 -42.47 9.66
CA ASN A 310 -0.98 -41.43 9.10
C ASN A 310 -0.21 -40.33 8.33
N GLY A 311 1.07 -40.57 8.04
CA GLY A 311 1.96 -39.61 7.41
C GLY A 311 1.85 -39.54 5.88
N THR A 312 2.65 -38.69 5.27
CA THR A 312 2.81 -38.59 3.81
C THR A 312 3.45 -39.85 3.22
N THR A 313 3.47 -40.01 1.90
CA THR A 313 4.16 -41.15 1.26
C THR A 313 5.61 -41.33 1.72
N THR A 314 6.36 -40.23 1.91
CA THR A 314 7.73 -40.29 2.45
C THR A 314 7.76 -40.81 3.88
N ASP A 315 6.80 -40.39 4.70
CA ASP A 315 6.66 -40.83 6.08
C ASP A 315 6.30 -42.33 6.15
N LEU A 316 5.34 -42.78 5.33
CA LEU A 316 4.91 -44.18 5.28
C LEU A 316 6.02 -45.12 4.81
N LEU A 317 6.86 -44.67 3.87
CA LEU A 317 8.04 -45.44 3.45
C LEU A 317 9.06 -45.55 4.58
N ALA A 318 9.32 -44.46 5.30
CA ALA A 318 10.23 -44.46 6.45
C ALA A 318 9.71 -45.30 7.62
N SER A 319 8.39 -45.31 7.86
CA SER A 319 7.73 -46.06 8.94
C SER A 319 8.13 -47.54 8.97
N LYS A 320 8.36 -48.15 7.80
CA LYS A 320 8.74 -49.56 7.68
C LYS A 320 10.09 -49.89 8.34
N TYR A 321 10.97 -48.90 8.47
CA TYR A 321 12.35 -49.08 8.93
C TYR A 321 12.64 -48.29 10.21
N ALA A 322 11.99 -47.14 10.38
CA ALA A 322 12.19 -46.22 11.51
C ALA A 322 11.27 -46.48 12.70
N THR A 323 10.42 -47.52 12.64
CA THR A 323 9.55 -47.93 13.75
C THR A 323 9.76 -49.40 14.09
N ILE A 324 9.65 -49.74 15.37
CA ILE A 324 9.66 -51.13 15.86
C ILE A 324 8.58 -51.31 16.93
N PRO A 325 8.08 -52.54 17.15
CA PRO A 325 7.15 -52.82 18.25
C PRO A 325 7.72 -52.42 19.60
N ARG A 326 6.88 -51.86 20.46
CA ARG A 326 7.24 -51.48 21.82
C ARG A 326 7.27 -52.70 22.73
N THR A 327 8.46 -53.23 22.96
CA THR A 327 8.72 -54.32 23.93
C THR A 327 9.76 -53.84 24.96
N PRO A 328 9.78 -54.40 26.19
CA PRO A 328 10.78 -54.03 27.20
C PRO A 328 12.23 -54.23 26.72
N ASP A 329 12.48 -55.26 25.89
CA ASP A 329 13.82 -55.50 25.34
C ASP A 329 14.22 -54.44 24.31
N ASN A 330 13.30 -54.09 23.39
CA ASN A 330 13.54 -53.05 22.39
C ASN A 330 13.79 -51.69 23.05
N GLU A 331 13.00 -51.32 24.08
CA GLU A 331 13.21 -50.07 24.82
C GLU A 331 14.60 -50.02 25.48
N ARG A 332 14.99 -51.09 26.17
CA ARG A 332 16.29 -51.18 26.85
C ARG A 332 17.44 -51.06 25.86
N ARG A 333 17.41 -51.85 24.78
CA ARG A 333 18.45 -51.84 23.74
C ARG A 333 18.55 -50.48 23.07
N LEU A 334 17.42 -49.85 22.72
CA LEU A 334 17.44 -48.50 22.14
C LEU A 334 17.93 -47.45 23.13
N ALA A 335 17.59 -47.53 24.41
CA ALA A 335 18.08 -46.59 25.41
C ALA A 335 19.62 -46.61 25.53
N GLU A 336 20.22 -47.81 25.49
CA GLU A 336 21.68 -47.99 25.45
C GLU A 336 22.28 -47.34 24.19
N LEU A 337 21.73 -47.68 23.01
CA LEU A 337 22.21 -47.13 21.73
C LEU A 337 22.06 -45.61 21.63
N ILE A 338 20.98 -45.04 22.18
CA ILE A 338 20.76 -43.59 22.22
C ILE A 338 21.76 -42.91 23.15
N THR A 339 22.08 -43.54 24.28
CA THR A 339 23.09 -43.04 25.22
C THR A 339 24.45 -42.96 24.51
N ASP A 340 24.88 -44.03 23.86
CA ASP A 340 26.13 -44.07 23.09
C ASP A 340 26.13 -43.07 21.93
N PHE A 341 25.01 -42.95 21.20
CA PHE A 341 24.89 -42.01 20.09
C PHE A 341 24.97 -40.55 20.55
N ASN A 342 24.44 -40.26 21.73
CA ASN A 342 24.43 -38.93 22.34
C ASN A 342 25.70 -38.63 23.11
N ASP A 343 26.59 -39.60 23.33
CA ASP A 343 27.86 -39.37 24.02
C ASP A 343 28.68 -38.30 23.27
N GLY A 344 29.22 -37.34 24.04
CA GLY A 344 29.90 -36.17 23.51
C GLY A 344 29.01 -35.12 22.80
N ARG A 345 27.68 -35.29 22.69
CA ARG A 345 26.77 -34.31 22.06
C ARG A 345 26.11 -33.39 23.10
N THR A 346 26.37 -32.09 23.01
CA THR A 346 25.93 -31.12 24.04
C THR A 346 24.70 -30.29 23.69
N THR A 347 24.30 -30.19 22.42
CA THR A 347 23.27 -29.22 21.99
C THR A 347 22.04 -29.84 21.34
N THR A 348 22.16 -31.01 20.70
CA THR A 348 21.05 -31.73 20.09
C THR A 348 21.22 -33.21 20.35
N GLN A 349 20.23 -33.81 21.01
CA GLN A 349 20.24 -35.23 21.39
C GLN A 349 19.13 -35.97 20.67
N ALA A 350 19.44 -37.19 20.22
CA ALA A 350 18.42 -38.11 19.73
C ALA A 350 17.51 -38.52 20.89
N ARG A 351 16.21 -38.65 20.61
CA ARG A 351 15.20 -38.96 21.63
C ARG A 351 14.34 -40.13 21.19
N MET A 352 14.16 -41.08 22.09
CA MET A 352 13.16 -42.12 21.94
C MET A 352 11.78 -41.52 22.15
N GLU A 353 10.87 -41.77 21.22
CA GLU A 353 9.48 -41.34 21.28
C GLU A 353 8.57 -42.54 20.96
N PHE A 354 7.30 -42.45 21.37
CA PHE A 354 6.33 -43.53 21.25
C PHE A 354 5.13 -43.06 20.45
N ALA A 355 4.47 -43.98 19.75
CA ALA A 355 3.21 -43.71 19.07
C ALA A 355 2.35 -44.97 19.00
N THR A 356 1.04 -44.79 18.83
CA THR A 356 0.11 -45.88 18.53
C THR A 356 -0.11 -45.98 17.02
N LYS A 357 0.10 -47.16 16.45
CA LYS A 357 -0.08 -47.48 15.04
C LYS A 357 -1.25 -48.44 14.88
N GLN A 358 -2.12 -48.20 13.90
CA GLN A 358 -3.20 -49.15 13.59
C GLN A 358 -2.65 -50.32 12.79
N GLY A 359 -2.50 -51.47 13.44
CA GLY A 359 -2.06 -52.72 12.83
C GLY A 359 -3.23 -53.61 12.41
N ALA A 360 -2.94 -54.71 11.69
CA ALA A 360 -3.95 -55.68 11.27
C ALA A 360 -4.66 -56.36 12.46
N ASN A 361 -4.00 -56.42 13.62
CA ASN A 361 -4.50 -57.05 14.83
C ASN A 361 -5.00 -56.03 15.87
N GLY A 362 -5.25 -54.78 15.45
CA GLY A 362 -5.63 -53.68 16.32
C GLY A 362 -4.50 -52.67 16.57
N PRO A 363 -4.70 -51.72 17.50
CA PRO A 363 -3.70 -50.71 17.82
C PRO A 363 -2.46 -51.34 18.47
N GLU A 364 -1.29 -51.01 17.93
CA GLU A 364 0.03 -51.45 18.39
C GLU A 364 0.85 -50.25 18.83
N GLU A 365 1.50 -50.35 19.99
CA GLU A 365 2.46 -49.34 20.43
C GLU A 365 3.81 -49.55 19.73
N VAL A 366 4.34 -48.50 19.12
CA VAL A 366 5.62 -48.52 18.41
C VAL A 366 6.60 -47.51 19.00
N ILE A 367 7.89 -47.83 18.90
CA ILE A 367 9.00 -46.94 19.25
C ILE A 367 9.56 -46.35 17.96
N TYR A 368 9.92 -45.07 17.98
CA TYR A 368 10.77 -44.45 16.98
C TYR A 368 11.83 -43.57 17.66
N VAL A 369 12.97 -43.33 16.98
CA VAL A 369 14.01 -42.44 17.50
C VAL A 369 14.12 -41.21 16.62
N ARG A 370 13.79 -40.06 17.20
CA ARG A 370 13.95 -38.75 16.58
C ARG A 370 15.42 -38.38 16.58
N GLY A 371 15.97 -38.13 15.39
CA GLY A 371 17.35 -37.71 15.20
C GLY A 371 17.57 -36.25 15.56
N THR A 372 18.82 -35.81 15.43
CA THR A 372 19.25 -34.46 15.83
C THR A 372 19.16 -33.45 14.70
N ARG A 373 19.06 -33.92 13.45
CA ARG A 373 19.10 -33.06 12.25
C ARG A 373 17.68 -32.68 11.82
N THR A 374 17.58 -31.50 11.24
CA THR A 374 16.42 -31.11 10.45
C THR A 374 16.88 -30.72 9.05
N ARG A 375 16.10 -31.11 8.05
CA ARG A 375 16.36 -30.72 6.66
C ARG A 375 15.26 -29.79 6.21
N THR A 376 15.65 -28.56 5.90
CA THR A 376 14.75 -27.61 5.27
C THR A 376 14.82 -27.76 3.75
N THR A 377 13.67 -27.92 3.11
CA THR A 377 13.53 -27.86 1.66
C THR A 377 12.48 -26.82 1.28
N MET A 378 12.61 -26.22 0.10
CA MET A 378 11.55 -25.37 -0.45
C MET A 378 10.68 -26.22 -1.36
N VAL A 379 9.40 -26.34 -1.03
CA VAL A 379 8.42 -27.04 -1.85
C VAL A 379 7.47 -26.05 -2.49
N THR A 380 7.10 -26.27 -3.73
CA THR A 380 6.04 -25.52 -4.39
C THR A 380 4.70 -25.96 -3.80
N VAL A 381 3.91 -25.02 -3.26
CA VAL A 381 2.61 -25.31 -2.62
C VAL A 381 1.40 -24.90 -3.46
N GLY A 382 1.63 -24.18 -4.55
CA GLY A 382 0.58 -23.69 -5.44
C GLY A 382 1.11 -22.58 -6.34
N VAL A 383 0.22 -21.97 -7.12
CA VAL A 383 0.50 -20.78 -7.92
C VAL A 383 -0.42 -19.68 -7.40
N ALA A 384 0.15 -18.54 -7.02
CA ALA A 384 -0.64 -17.39 -6.57
C ALA A 384 0.06 -16.09 -6.95
N ALA A 385 -0.74 -15.06 -7.23
CA ALA A 385 -0.26 -13.69 -7.27
C ALA A 385 0.08 -13.20 -5.86
N GLU A 386 0.84 -12.13 -5.76
CA GLU A 386 1.25 -11.57 -4.47
C GLU A 386 1.21 -10.06 -4.51
N ILE A 387 0.42 -9.45 -3.62
CA ILE A 387 0.55 -8.03 -3.28
C ILE A 387 1.30 -7.90 -1.96
N THR A 388 2.23 -6.94 -1.92
CA THR A 388 2.87 -6.49 -0.68
C THR A 388 2.48 -5.04 -0.43
N TYR A 389 2.03 -4.70 0.78
CA TYR A 389 1.56 -3.35 1.11
C TYR A 389 2.05 -2.90 2.49
N SER A 390 2.08 -1.59 2.74
CA SER A 390 2.41 -1.01 4.05
C SER A 390 1.25 -0.29 4.73
N ASP A 391 0.34 0.27 3.93
CA ASP A 391 -0.80 1.10 4.32
C ASP A 391 -1.92 0.98 3.27
N ALA A 392 -3.02 1.72 3.45
CA ALA A 392 -4.17 1.65 2.54
C ALA A 392 -3.85 2.18 1.12
N PRO A 393 -3.16 3.34 0.93
CA PRO A 393 -2.78 3.79 -0.41
C PRO A 393 -1.92 2.80 -1.17
N SER A 394 -0.89 2.22 -0.52
CA SER A 394 -0.06 1.19 -1.18
C SER A 394 -0.84 -0.09 -1.47
N MET A 395 -1.82 -0.46 -0.66
CA MET A 395 -2.69 -1.61 -0.96
C MET A 395 -3.58 -1.35 -2.19
N ILE A 396 -4.20 -0.16 -2.26
CA ILE A 396 -4.94 0.30 -3.43
C ILE A 396 -4.04 0.24 -4.67
N HIS A 397 -2.83 0.79 -4.58
CA HIS A 397 -1.85 0.79 -5.66
C HIS A 397 -1.55 -0.62 -6.20
N GLU A 398 -1.20 -1.56 -5.31
CA GLU A 398 -0.87 -2.91 -5.76
C GLU A 398 -2.08 -3.70 -6.28
N LEU A 399 -3.28 -3.40 -5.75
CA LEU A 399 -4.52 -3.95 -6.30
C LEU A 399 -4.83 -3.40 -7.69
N ALA A 400 -4.51 -2.14 -7.99
CA ALA A 400 -4.67 -1.60 -9.33
C ALA A 400 -3.79 -2.35 -10.35
N HIS A 401 -2.55 -2.68 -9.99
CA HIS A 401 -1.72 -3.55 -10.84
C HIS A 401 -2.31 -4.95 -11.03
N ARG A 402 -3.00 -5.48 -10.02
CA ARG A 402 -3.76 -6.73 -10.15
C ARG A 402 -4.95 -6.57 -11.10
N MET A 403 -5.67 -5.46 -11.06
CA MET A 403 -6.77 -5.20 -12.00
C MET A 403 -6.27 -5.03 -13.45
N GLU A 404 -5.06 -4.48 -13.62
CA GLU A 404 -4.39 -4.33 -14.92
C GLU A 404 -3.75 -5.65 -15.43
N ASP A 405 -3.40 -6.60 -14.55
CA ASP A 405 -2.78 -7.89 -14.94
C ASP A 405 -3.65 -8.63 -15.96
N ARG A 406 -3.12 -8.81 -17.17
CA ARG A 406 -3.81 -9.50 -18.28
C ARG A 406 -5.20 -8.92 -18.57
N ASN A 407 -5.40 -7.62 -18.32
CA ASN A 407 -6.59 -6.89 -18.72
C ASN A 407 -6.28 -5.98 -19.92
N PRO A 408 -6.61 -6.41 -21.15
CA PRO A 408 -6.25 -5.65 -22.34
C PRO A 408 -7.01 -4.30 -22.42
N GLU A 409 -8.24 -4.22 -21.90
CA GLU A 409 -9.03 -2.98 -21.90
C GLU A 409 -8.36 -1.87 -21.08
N ILE A 410 -7.72 -2.23 -19.97
CA ILE A 410 -6.97 -1.29 -19.14
C ILE A 410 -5.59 -1.03 -19.75
N SER A 411 -4.81 -2.09 -19.97
CA SER A 411 -3.40 -1.98 -20.34
C SER A 411 -3.18 -1.29 -21.68
N PHE A 412 -4.07 -1.44 -22.65
CA PHE A 412 -3.94 -0.71 -23.91
C PHE A 412 -4.21 0.79 -23.74
N VAL A 413 -5.28 1.17 -23.04
CA VAL A 413 -5.62 2.59 -22.87
C VAL A 413 -4.55 3.30 -22.03
N THR A 414 -4.05 2.68 -20.95
CA THR A 414 -2.98 3.27 -20.13
C THR A 414 -1.67 3.40 -20.91
N LYS A 415 -1.24 2.37 -21.65
CA LYS A 415 -0.04 2.45 -22.50
C LYS A 415 -0.19 3.46 -23.62
N HIS A 416 -1.36 3.50 -24.27
CA HIS A 416 -1.65 4.44 -25.34
C HIS A 416 -1.59 5.89 -24.83
N PHE A 417 -2.26 6.19 -23.72
CA PHE A 417 -2.19 7.49 -23.06
C PHE A 417 -0.76 7.87 -22.68
N LEU A 418 -0.03 6.96 -22.05
CA LEU A 418 1.37 7.19 -21.66
C LEU A 418 2.24 7.51 -22.88
N HIS A 419 2.12 6.73 -23.96
CA HIS A 419 2.89 6.94 -25.17
C HIS A 419 2.56 8.26 -25.87
N GLN A 420 1.28 8.65 -25.91
CA GLN A 420 0.88 9.94 -26.50
C GLN A 420 1.45 11.11 -25.70
N ARG A 421 1.27 11.10 -24.37
CA ARG A 421 1.80 12.16 -23.50
C ARG A 421 3.32 12.28 -23.54
N THR A 422 4.00 11.14 -23.49
CA THR A 422 5.47 11.12 -23.44
C THR A 422 6.14 11.14 -24.81
N ALA A 423 5.38 11.29 -25.89
CA ALA A 423 5.91 11.31 -27.25
C ALA A 423 6.92 12.46 -27.43
N GLY A 424 8.13 12.14 -27.88
CA GLY A 424 9.20 13.12 -28.11
C GLY A 424 9.89 13.64 -26.84
N GLN A 425 9.42 13.25 -25.64
CA GLN A 425 9.98 13.71 -24.38
C GLN A 425 11.19 12.86 -23.94
N PRO A 426 12.23 13.47 -23.33
CA PRO A 426 13.42 12.74 -22.91
C PRO A 426 13.14 11.85 -21.70
N LYS A 427 13.74 10.65 -21.69
CA LYS A 427 13.71 9.76 -20.52
C LYS A 427 14.68 10.26 -19.46
N GLU A 428 14.23 10.29 -18.22
CA GLU A 428 15.01 10.64 -17.04
C GLU A 428 15.13 9.47 -16.07
N ARG A 429 16.20 9.47 -15.27
CA ARG A 429 16.45 8.44 -14.27
C ARG A 429 15.69 8.75 -12.97
N TYR A 430 14.73 7.91 -12.61
CA TYR A 430 13.95 8.07 -11.37
C TYR A 430 14.64 7.47 -10.15
N TYR A 431 15.01 6.18 -10.23
CA TYR A 431 15.67 5.46 -9.14
C TYR A 431 16.44 4.23 -9.65
N LYS A 432 17.72 4.08 -9.31
CA LYS A 432 18.58 2.96 -9.78
C LYS A 432 18.43 2.72 -11.29
N ASN A 433 17.72 1.70 -11.74
CA ASN A 433 17.55 1.37 -13.16
C ASN A 433 16.12 1.67 -13.65
N GLU A 434 15.33 2.39 -12.85
CA GLU A 434 13.99 2.85 -13.17
C GLU A 434 14.09 4.19 -13.91
N TRP A 435 13.52 4.23 -15.11
CA TRP A 435 13.44 5.40 -15.97
C TRP A 435 11.99 5.88 -16.04
N THR A 436 11.82 7.19 -16.10
CA THR A 436 10.53 7.88 -16.20
C THR A 436 10.65 8.94 -17.27
N THR A 437 9.57 9.21 -18.00
CA THR A 437 9.49 10.39 -18.86
C THR A 437 8.60 11.41 -18.16
N PRO A 438 9.15 12.46 -17.53
CA PRO A 438 8.33 13.47 -16.89
C PRO A 438 7.69 14.32 -17.99
N ASP A 439 6.46 13.98 -18.35
CA ASP A 439 5.63 14.80 -19.24
C ASP A 439 4.49 15.40 -18.42
N GLY A 440 4.71 16.54 -17.77
CA GLY A 440 3.65 17.28 -17.08
C GLY A 440 2.76 16.51 -16.07
N PHE A 441 3.14 15.31 -15.65
CA PHE A 441 2.36 14.49 -14.72
C PHE A 441 2.34 15.13 -13.34
N ALA A 442 1.31 14.82 -12.54
CA ALA A 442 1.26 15.25 -11.13
C ALA A 442 2.46 14.73 -10.32
N ASP A 443 2.96 13.53 -10.63
CA ASP A 443 4.25 13.01 -10.16
C ASP A 443 4.99 12.32 -11.30
N ARG A 444 6.30 12.58 -11.40
CA ARG A 444 7.18 11.95 -12.39
C ARG A 444 7.13 10.41 -12.40
N TYR A 445 6.76 9.78 -11.27
CA TYR A 445 6.60 8.33 -11.15
C TYR A 445 5.49 7.80 -12.08
N MET A 446 4.47 8.60 -12.37
CA MET A 446 3.37 8.24 -13.29
C MET A 446 3.86 8.05 -14.73
N GLY A 447 4.92 8.76 -15.11
CA GLY A 447 5.59 8.63 -16.41
C GLY A 447 6.50 7.40 -16.53
N LYS A 448 6.44 6.45 -15.58
CA LYS A 448 7.22 5.22 -15.62
C LYS A 448 6.60 4.24 -16.61
N ASP A 449 7.35 3.94 -17.65
CA ASP A 449 7.03 2.85 -18.57
C ASP A 449 7.75 1.57 -18.13
N TYR A 450 7.03 0.45 -18.16
CA TYR A 450 7.57 -0.89 -18.03
C TYR A 450 7.57 -1.55 -19.41
N PRO A 451 8.70 -1.54 -20.14
CA PRO A 451 8.77 -2.11 -21.47
C PRO A 451 8.46 -3.60 -21.43
N ASN A 452 7.70 -4.08 -22.41
CA ASN A 452 7.31 -5.49 -22.54
C ASN A 452 6.46 -6.04 -21.39
N THR A 453 5.79 -5.16 -20.63
CA THR A 453 4.77 -5.56 -19.65
C THR A 453 3.45 -4.86 -19.96
N HIS A 454 2.37 -5.42 -19.42
CA HIS A 454 1.04 -4.80 -19.48
C HIS A 454 0.84 -3.69 -18.45
N HIS A 455 1.85 -3.43 -17.60
CA HIS A 455 1.69 -2.56 -16.45
C HIS A 455 2.13 -1.12 -16.73
N THR A 456 1.43 -0.20 -16.09
CA THR A 456 1.76 1.23 -16.00
C THR A 456 1.56 1.72 -14.57
N GLU A 457 2.06 2.91 -14.24
CA GLU A 457 1.75 3.56 -12.96
C GLU A 457 0.48 4.43 -13.01
N LEU A 458 -0.20 4.47 -14.17
CA LEU A 458 -1.32 5.39 -14.37
C LEU A 458 -2.54 4.95 -13.58
N LEU A 459 -3.00 3.70 -13.73
CA LEU A 459 -4.16 3.26 -12.94
C LEU A 459 -3.83 3.23 -11.44
N SER A 460 -2.64 2.74 -11.05
CA SER A 460 -2.25 2.60 -9.65
C SER A 460 -2.12 3.95 -8.92
N CYS A 461 -1.40 4.92 -9.47
CA CYS A 461 -1.31 6.26 -8.89
C CYS A 461 -2.63 7.03 -8.99
N GLY A 462 -3.38 6.82 -10.07
CA GLY A 462 -4.72 7.40 -10.22
C GLY A 462 -5.70 6.93 -9.14
N MET A 463 -5.71 5.63 -8.85
CA MET A 463 -6.52 5.06 -7.77
C MET A 463 -6.11 5.61 -6.41
N GLU A 464 -4.82 5.76 -6.12
CA GLU A 464 -4.35 6.44 -4.90
C GLU A 464 -4.86 7.88 -4.81
N ALA A 465 -4.90 8.60 -5.93
CA ALA A 465 -5.34 9.97 -5.97
C ALA A 465 -6.84 10.10 -5.65
N ILE A 466 -7.70 9.30 -6.29
CA ILE A 466 -9.15 9.40 -6.09
C ILE A 466 -9.61 8.82 -4.75
N THR A 467 -8.92 7.83 -4.19
CA THR A 467 -9.32 7.17 -2.93
C THR A 467 -8.73 7.82 -1.68
N HIS A 468 -7.53 8.39 -1.79
CA HIS A 468 -6.77 8.88 -0.65
C HIS A 468 -6.25 10.32 -0.82
N GLY A 469 -6.61 11.02 -1.90
CA GLY A 469 -6.16 12.40 -2.14
C GLY A 469 -4.65 12.52 -2.39
N ARG A 470 -3.95 11.41 -2.71
CA ARG A 470 -2.53 11.46 -3.09
C ARG A 470 -2.36 12.31 -4.34
N PHE A 471 -1.18 12.92 -4.49
CA PHE A 471 -0.87 13.77 -5.65
C PHE A 471 -1.87 14.93 -5.81
N GLY A 472 -2.36 15.49 -4.69
CA GLY A 472 -3.39 16.54 -4.71
C GLY A 472 -4.71 16.09 -5.33
N GLY A 473 -5.00 14.78 -5.33
CA GLY A 473 -6.16 14.18 -5.99
C GLY A 473 -6.15 14.33 -7.51
N LEU A 474 -4.98 14.57 -8.13
CA LEU A 474 -4.82 15.02 -9.52
C LEU A 474 -5.51 16.36 -9.85
N ARG A 475 -5.93 17.10 -8.82
CA ARG A 475 -6.55 18.43 -8.93
C ARG A 475 -5.58 19.56 -8.61
N GLY A 476 -4.37 19.24 -8.17
CA GLY A 476 -3.44 20.23 -7.62
C GLY A 476 -3.93 20.84 -6.29
N GLN A 477 -4.87 20.17 -5.63
CA GLN A 477 -5.49 20.68 -4.41
C GLN A 477 -4.49 20.64 -3.25
N ALA A 478 -4.15 21.82 -2.73
CA ALA A 478 -3.28 21.96 -1.57
C ALA A 478 -3.96 21.47 -0.29
N SER A 479 -3.16 20.91 0.60
CA SER A 479 -3.52 20.61 1.98
C SER A 479 -3.71 21.91 2.77
N ILE A 480 -4.78 21.97 3.56
CA ILE A 480 -5.04 23.04 4.51
C ILE A 480 -3.99 23.00 5.62
N ASP A 481 -3.38 24.15 5.93
CA ASP A 481 -2.57 24.35 7.13
C ASP A 481 -2.98 25.66 7.81
N LEU A 482 -3.76 25.53 8.87
CA LEU A 482 -4.26 26.67 9.64
C LEU A 482 -3.17 27.37 10.47
N ASN A 483 -1.95 26.82 10.54
CA ASN A 483 -0.81 27.52 11.14
C ASN A 483 -0.12 28.48 10.15
N ASN A 484 -0.41 28.34 8.86
CA ASN A 484 0.09 29.25 7.83
C ASN A 484 -0.98 30.32 7.54
N PRO A 485 -0.66 31.63 7.50
CA PRO A 485 -1.66 32.68 7.29
C PRO A 485 -2.44 32.58 5.97
N ASP A 486 -1.89 31.93 4.95
CA ASP A 486 -2.53 31.68 3.66
C ASP A 486 -3.47 30.46 3.67
N GLY A 487 -3.52 29.72 4.79
CA GLY A 487 -4.30 28.48 4.95
C GLY A 487 -3.76 27.29 4.17
N LYS A 488 -2.60 27.39 3.53
CA LYS A 488 -2.00 26.35 2.70
C LYS A 488 -0.74 25.78 3.33
N SER A 489 -0.46 24.51 3.08
CA SER A 489 0.80 23.87 3.47
C SER A 489 2.00 24.66 2.92
N ALA A 490 2.88 25.12 3.81
CA ALA A 490 4.06 25.90 3.41
C ALA A 490 4.97 25.15 2.41
N ILE A 491 5.03 23.82 2.49
CA ILE A 491 5.79 22.99 1.54
C ILE A 491 5.16 23.06 0.15
N GLU A 492 3.84 23.05 0.08
CA GLU A 492 3.09 23.06 -1.18
C GLU A 492 3.03 24.47 -1.78
N THR A 493 3.20 25.52 -0.98
CA THR A 493 3.44 26.88 -1.50
C THR A 493 4.77 26.98 -2.24
N ILE A 494 5.80 26.24 -1.80
CA ILE A 494 7.13 26.21 -2.45
C ILE A 494 7.15 25.23 -3.62
N ILE A 495 6.50 24.08 -3.47
CA ILE A 495 6.40 23.02 -4.48
C ILE A 495 4.92 22.75 -4.72
N PRO A 496 4.27 23.54 -5.60
CA PRO A 496 2.86 23.37 -5.90
C PRO A 496 2.55 21.96 -6.35
N LEU A 497 1.47 21.40 -5.81
CA LEU A 497 0.92 20.16 -6.33
C LEU A 497 0.37 20.43 -7.72
N ARG A 498 0.85 19.70 -8.71
CA ARG A 498 0.41 19.86 -10.08
C ARG A 498 -0.93 19.16 -10.30
N ALA A 499 -1.87 19.86 -10.92
CA ALA A 499 -3.11 19.25 -11.42
C ALA A 499 -2.81 18.40 -12.65
N ASP A 500 -3.54 17.30 -12.81
CA ASP A 500 -3.47 16.41 -13.96
C ASP A 500 -4.88 15.94 -14.34
N PRO A 501 -5.69 16.87 -14.90
CA PRO A 501 -7.10 16.62 -15.18
C PRO A 501 -7.29 15.54 -16.27
N GLU A 502 -6.32 15.34 -17.16
CA GLU A 502 -6.35 14.30 -18.18
C GLU A 502 -6.10 12.91 -17.57
N HIS A 503 -5.13 12.78 -16.66
CA HIS A 503 -4.91 11.53 -15.95
C HIS A 503 -6.11 11.19 -15.05
N LEU A 504 -6.72 12.19 -14.41
CA LEU A 504 -7.96 11.99 -13.67
C LEU A 504 -9.10 11.50 -14.58
N ALA A 505 -9.26 12.10 -15.75
CA ALA A 505 -10.23 11.66 -16.75
C ALA A 505 -9.96 10.21 -17.20
N LEU A 506 -8.72 9.87 -17.53
CA LEU A 506 -8.32 8.51 -17.88
C LEU A 506 -8.77 7.49 -16.81
N VAL A 507 -8.49 7.76 -15.54
CA VAL A 507 -8.78 6.84 -14.43
C VAL A 507 -10.28 6.66 -14.26
N LEU A 508 -11.05 7.74 -14.24
CA LEU A 508 -12.52 7.65 -14.13
C LEU A 508 -13.13 6.94 -15.35
N GLY A 509 -12.61 7.19 -16.55
CA GLY A 509 -13.02 6.52 -17.77
C GLY A 509 -12.74 5.01 -17.72
N ILE A 510 -11.56 4.60 -17.24
CA ILE A 510 -11.23 3.17 -17.07
C ILE A 510 -12.20 2.51 -16.09
N LEU A 511 -12.50 3.15 -14.96
CA LEU A 511 -13.43 2.60 -13.96
C LEU A 511 -14.86 2.48 -14.48
N ALA A 512 -15.28 3.37 -15.39
CA ALA A 512 -16.58 3.26 -16.06
C ALA A 512 -16.60 2.16 -17.15
N ALA A 513 -15.50 2.01 -17.90
CA ALA A 513 -15.45 1.19 -19.11
C ALA A 513 -15.01 -0.26 -18.92
N ALA A 514 -13.92 -0.50 -18.18
CA ALA A 514 -13.20 -1.78 -18.23
C ALA A 514 -14.04 -2.93 -17.66
N ASN A 515 -14.06 -4.06 -18.36
CA ASN A 515 -14.85 -5.26 -18.04
C ASN A 515 -16.37 -5.03 -17.94
N LYS A 516 -16.90 -3.89 -18.43
CA LYS A 516 -18.37 -3.67 -18.53
C LYS A 516 -18.98 -4.79 -19.38
N PRO A 517 -20.12 -5.39 -19.04
CA PRO A 517 -20.68 -6.53 -19.79
C PRO A 517 -21.00 -6.23 -21.26
#